data_AF-A0AAJ3Q783-F1
#
_entry.id   AF-A0AAJ3Q783-F1
#
_cell.length_a   1.000
_cell.length_b   1.000
_cell.length_c   1.000
_cell.angle_alpha   90.00
_cell.angle_beta   90.00
_cell.angle_gamma   90.00
#
_symmetry.space_group_name_H-M   'P 1'
#
loop_
_entity.id
_entity.type
_entity.pdbx_description
1 polymer ?
#
loop_
_entity_poly.entity_id
_entity_poly.type
_entity_poly.pdbx_seq_one_letter_code
_entity_poly.pdbx_strand_id
1 'polypeptide(L)'
;MYGEKDKLAYRKKVRTYSKRLVTTLSTISFIGYIAALVLNIPVLSLYFSIAGTIFSALSFALNIWSLNDHSRQQNLNKKSGIKNTPGQKKLTKIYLDIASSASFLIGGIASMSLFESSVIYFVSTPFFILGCVIMAANIVQTMISEPQTKNALENLSSNTARVQA
;
A
#
# COMPACT_ATOMS: atom_id res chain seq x y z
N MET A 1 -25.54 -8.74 20.75
CA MET A 1 -25.25 -8.88 19.31
C MET A 1 -24.70 -7.61 18.63
N TYR A 2 -24.73 -6.43 19.27
CA TYR A 2 -24.22 -5.17 18.70
C TYR A 2 -22.68 -5.07 18.72
N GLY A 3 -22.02 -5.52 19.81
CA GLY A 3 -20.56 -5.38 19.99
C GLY A 3 -19.67 -6.18 19.03
N GLU A 4 -20.18 -7.23 18.37
CA GLU A 4 -19.38 -8.04 17.45
C GLU A 4 -19.16 -7.35 16.09
N LYS A 5 -20.17 -6.65 15.58
CA LYS A 5 -20.09 -5.87 14.35
C LYS A 5 -19.18 -4.66 14.52
N ASP A 6 -19.30 -3.97 15.66
CA ASP A 6 -18.45 -2.82 16.00
C ASP A 6 -16.99 -3.23 16.21
N LYS A 7 -16.75 -4.37 16.88
CA LYS A 7 -15.39 -4.95 17.01
C LYS A 7 -14.79 -5.35 15.66
N LEU A 8 -15.60 -5.82 14.73
CA LEU A 8 -15.15 -6.16 13.37
C LEU A 8 -14.83 -4.92 12.54
N ALA A 9 -15.67 -3.88 12.62
CA ALA A 9 -15.45 -2.59 11.98
C ALA A 9 -14.19 -1.89 12.53
N TYR A 10 -14.01 -1.91 13.86
CA TYR A 10 -12.81 -1.39 14.52
C TYR A 10 -11.54 -2.10 14.03
N ARG A 11 -11.52 -3.44 14.00
CA ARG A 11 -10.39 -4.21 13.48
C ARG A 11 -10.05 -3.88 12.03
N LYS A 12 -11.07 -3.69 11.17
CA LYS A 12 -10.87 -3.26 9.77
C LYS A 12 -10.27 -1.86 9.68
N LYS A 13 -10.72 -0.93 10.54
CA LYS A 13 -10.21 0.44 10.61
C LYS A 13 -8.75 0.45 11.04
N VAL A 14 -8.43 -0.20 12.18
CA VAL A 14 -7.05 -0.34 12.67
C VAL A 14 -6.14 -0.93 11.61
N ARG A 15 -6.54 -2.04 10.97
CA ARG A 15 -5.77 -2.64 9.85
C ARG A 15 -5.44 -1.63 8.76
N THR A 16 -6.44 -0.84 8.35
CA THR A 16 -6.27 0.12 7.25
C THR A 16 -5.28 1.22 7.62
N TYR A 17 -5.37 1.74 8.85
CA TYR A 17 -4.42 2.72 9.37
C TYR A 17 -3.02 2.14 9.54
N SER A 18 -2.89 0.96 10.14
CA SER A 18 -1.59 0.29 10.31
C SER A 18 -0.92 0.03 8.96
N LYS A 19 -1.66 -0.45 7.96
CA LYS A 19 -1.13 -0.64 6.61
C LYS A 19 -0.59 0.68 6.04
N ARG A 20 -1.40 1.76 6.06
CA ARG A 20 -0.98 3.07 5.55
C ARG A 20 0.24 3.61 6.30
N LEU A 21 0.26 3.49 7.62
CA LEU A 21 1.36 3.94 8.46
C LEU A 21 2.66 3.20 8.11
N VAL A 22 2.63 1.87 8.09
CA VAL A 22 3.80 1.03 7.80
C VAL A 22 4.33 1.27 6.38
N THR A 23 3.44 1.39 5.39
CA THR A 23 3.83 1.72 4.01
C THR A 23 4.46 3.11 3.91
N THR A 24 3.93 4.10 4.64
CA THR A 24 4.47 5.46 4.66
C THR A 24 5.84 5.49 5.34
N LEU A 25 5.99 4.81 6.49
CA LEU A 25 7.26 4.69 7.20
C LEU A 25 8.33 4.01 6.34
N SER A 26 7.97 2.92 5.66
CA SER A 26 8.82 2.24 4.68
C SER A 26 9.33 3.23 3.62
N THR A 27 8.43 3.99 3.00
CA THR A 27 8.78 4.98 1.97
C THR A 27 9.71 6.08 2.51
N ILE A 28 9.40 6.64 3.68
CA ILE A 28 10.22 7.67 4.33
C ILE A 28 11.62 7.13 4.66
N SER A 29 11.71 5.90 5.17
CA SER A 29 13.00 5.26 5.43
C SER A 29 13.84 5.13 4.17
N PHE A 30 13.27 4.79 3.01
CA PHE A 30 14.05 4.74 1.77
C PHE A 30 14.47 6.09 1.24
N ILE A 31 13.63 7.11 1.38
CA ILE A 31 14.03 8.49 1.07
C ILE A 31 15.20 8.90 1.97
N GLY A 32 15.13 8.57 3.26
CA GLY A 32 16.21 8.78 4.22
C GLY A 32 17.49 8.03 3.85
N TYR A 33 17.38 6.78 3.38
CA TYR A 33 18.51 6.00 2.86
C TYR A 33 19.20 6.73 1.70
N ILE A 34 18.44 7.12 0.66
CA ILE A 34 19.00 7.82 -0.51
C ILE A 34 19.65 9.15 -0.08
N ALA A 35 19.00 9.92 0.79
CA ALA A 35 19.54 11.18 1.28
C ALA A 35 20.85 10.99 2.07
N ALA A 36 20.89 10.00 2.96
CA ALA A 36 22.09 9.67 3.73
C ALA A 36 23.24 9.19 2.84
N LEU A 37 22.94 8.50 1.73
CA LEU A 37 23.93 8.15 0.72
C LEU A 37 24.49 9.38 0.00
N VAL A 38 23.62 10.29 -0.46
CA VAL A 38 24.05 11.52 -1.14
C VAL A 38 24.93 12.38 -0.23
N LEU A 39 24.61 12.43 1.06
CA LEU A 39 25.40 13.15 2.07
C LEU A 39 26.62 12.36 2.58
N ASN A 40 26.84 11.15 2.07
CA ASN A 40 27.93 10.25 2.42
C ASN A 40 28.02 9.94 3.94
N ILE A 41 26.86 9.69 4.57
CA ILE A 41 26.73 9.31 5.99
C ILE A 41 26.37 7.82 6.08
N PRO A 42 27.36 6.90 6.06
CA PRO A 42 27.13 5.46 5.88
C PRO A 42 26.36 4.81 7.03
N VAL A 43 26.61 5.24 8.28
CA VAL A 43 25.91 4.72 9.47
C VAL A 43 24.42 5.01 9.40
N LEU A 44 24.06 6.24 9.03
CA LEU A 44 22.65 6.65 8.93
C LEU A 44 21.94 5.96 7.76
N SER A 45 22.64 5.80 6.64
CA SER A 45 22.17 5.02 5.49
C SER A 45 21.85 3.58 5.89
N LEU A 46 22.73 2.92 6.64
CA LEU A 46 22.49 1.57 7.15
C LEU A 46 21.24 1.50 8.04
N TYR A 47 21.09 2.40 9.00
CA TYR A 47 19.90 2.45 9.86
C TYR A 47 18.60 2.59 9.06
N PHE A 48 18.60 3.50 8.08
CA PHE A 48 17.44 3.69 7.21
C PHE A 48 17.16 2.49 6.32
N SER A 49 18.20 1.81 5.83
CA SER A 49 18.04 0.57 5.07
C SER A 49 17.41 -0.53 5.91
N ILE A 50 17.88 -0.74 7.16
CA ILE A 50 17.33 -1.76 8.08
C ILE A 50 15.88 -1.47 8.42
N ALA A 51 15.59 -0.25 8.89
CA ALA A 51 14.24 0.15 9.21
C ALA A 51 13.31 0.03 7.99
N GLY A 52 13.76 0.50 6.83
CA GLY A 52 13.03 0.42 5.57
C GLY A 52 12.69 -1.01 5.17
N THR A 53 13.64 -1.94 5.25
CA THR A 53 13.39 -3.37 4.95
C THR A 53 12.38 -3.99 5.91
N ILE A 54 12.48 -3.73 7.21
CA ILE A 54 11.53 -4.23 8.22
C ILE A 54 10.13 -3.72 7.93
N PHE A 55 9.96 -2.41 7.69
CA PHE A 55 8.66 -1.84 7.36
C PHE A 55 8.12 -2.36 6.03
N SER A 56 8.99 -2.63 5.06
CA SER A 56 8.59 -3.18 3.76
C SER A 56 8.11 -4.62 3.87
N ALA A 57 8.73 -5.43 4.72
CA ALA A 57 8.28 -6.79 5.03
C ALA A 57 6.88 -6.78 5.66
N LEU A 58 6.68 -5.91 6.66
CA LEU A 58 5.40 -5.72 7.31
C LEU A 58 4.34 -5.20 6.33
N SER A 59 4.67 -4.21 5.49
CA SER A 59 3.79 -3.68 4.44
C SER A 59 3.37 -4.78 3.48
N PHE A 60 4.33 -5.56 2.98
CA PHE A 60 4.08 -6.68 2.07
C PHE A 60 3.15 -7.72 2.69
N ALA A 61 3.40 -8.15 3.93
CA ALA A 61 2.55 -9.11 4.64
C ALA A 61 1.11 -8.58 4.81
N LEU A 62 0.96 -7.31 5.20
CA LEU A 62 -0.36 -6.66 5.33
C LEU A 62 -1.08 -6.55 3.98
N ASN A 63 -0.34 -6.30 2.90
CA ASN A 63 -0.89 -6.19 1.54
C ASN A 63 -1.35 -7.55 1.00
N ILE A 64 -0.55 -8.60 1.17
CA ILE A 64 -0.93 -9.98 0.83
C ILE A 64 -2.14 -10.42 1.64
N TRP A 65 -2.18 -10.11 2.94
CA TRP A 65 -3.37 -10.38 3.73
C TRP A 65 -4.59 -9.65 3.15
N SER A 66 -4.46 -8.35 2.86
CA SER A 66 -5.55 -7.56 2.28
C SER A 66 -6.07 -8.16 0.96
N LEU A 67 -5.18 -8.72 0.13
CA LEU A 67 -5.55 -9.42 -1.09
C LEU A 67 -6.39 -10.68 -0.79
N ASN A 68 -5.93 -11.50 0.15
CA ASN A 68 -6.62 -12.72 0.55
C ASN A 68 -8.00 -12.43 1.17
N ASP A 69 -8.11 -11.42 2.02
CA ASP A 69 -9.39 -10.99 2.60
C ASP A 69 -10.36 -10.48 1.52
N HIS A 70 -9.85 -9.77 0.52
CA HIS A 70 -10.66 -9.30 -0.60
C HIS A 70 -11.17 -10.47 -1.47
N SER A 71 -10.31 -11.43 -1.80
CA SER A 71 -10.69 -12.65 -2.53
C SER A 71 -11.73 -13.47 -1.79
N ARG A 72 -11.56 -13.64 -0.47
CA ARG A 72 -12.53 -14.33 0.39
C ARG A 72 -13.89 -13.63 0.38
N GLN A 73 -13.93 -12.30 0.50
CA GLN A 73 -15.18 -11.53 0.44
C GLN A 73 -15.84 -11.65 -0.95
N GLN A 74 -15.05 -11.59 -2.03
CA GLN A 74 -15.57 -11.76 -3.39
C GLN A 74 -16.22 -13.13 -3.59
N ASN A 75 -15.60 -14.19 -3.08
CA ASN A 75 -16.15 -15.55 -3.13
C ASN A 75 -17.44 -15.69 -2.32
N LEU A 76 -17.51 -15.08 -1.13
CA LEU A 76 -18.74 -15.07 -0.33
C LEU A 76 -19.88 -14.33 -1.05
N ASN A 77 -19.59 -13.16 -1.62
CA ASN A 77 -20.58 -12.38 -2.38
C ASN A 77 -21.06 -13.13 -3.63
N LYS A 78 -20.16 -13.85 -4.31
CA LYS A 78 -20.52 -14.70 -5.46
C LYS A 78 -21.46 -15.84 -5.04
N LYS A 79 -21.19 -16.48 -3.89
CA LYS A 79 -22.06 -17.53 -3.33
C LYS A 79 -23.44 -17.00 -2.90
N SER A 80 -23.54 -15.74 -2.50
CA SER A 80 -24.81 -15.11 -2.09
C SER A 80 -25.54 -14.37 -3.22
N GLY A 81 -25.11 -14.51 -4.47
CA GLY A 81 -25.76 -13.86 -5.63
C GLY A 81 -25.62 -12.33 -5.69
N ILE A 82 -24.78 -11.74 -4.85
CA ILE A 82 -24.56 -10.28 -4.82
C ILE A 82 -23.64 -9.90 -5.98
N LYS A 83 -24.15 -9.08 -6.92
CA LYS A 83 -23.39 -8.60 -8.08
C LYS A 83 -22.26 -7.67 -7.59
N ASN A 84 -21.01 -8.12 -7.71
CA ASN A 84 -19.85 -7.34 -7.29
C ASN A 84 -19.56 -6.20 -8.30
N THR A 85 -19.56 -4.94 -7.87
CA THR A 85 -19.05 -3.77 -8.64
C THR A 85 -18.57 -2.69 -7.65
N PRO A 86 -17.54 -1.86 -7.90
CA PRO A 86 -16.35 -2.01 -8.74
C PRO A 86 -15.15 -2.50 -7.88
N GLY A 87 -14.86 -3.81 -7.89
CA GLY A 87 -13.73 -4.40 -7.16
C GLY A 87 -12.36 -4.18 -7.80
N GLN A 88 -12.33 -3.84 -9.10
CA GLN A 88 -11.09 -3.73 -9.88
C GLN A 88 -10.18 -2.60 -9.39
N LYS A 89 -10.70 -1.39 -9.12
CA LYS A 89 -9.88 -0.29 -8.60
C LYS A 89 -9.22 -0.63 -7.24
N LYS A 90 -9.93 -1.37 -6.39
CA LYS A 90 -9.42 -1.84 -5.09
C LYS A 90 -8.36 -2.92 -5.25
N LEU A 91 -8.54 -3.86 -6.18
CA LEU A 91 -7.55 -4.88 -6.53
C LEU A 91 -6.29 -4.27 -7.12
N THR A 92 -6.41 -3.38 -8.10
CA THR A 92 -5.28 -2.66 -8.71
C THR A 92 -4.45 -1.96 -7.64
N LYS A 93 -5.10 -1.26 -6.70
CA LYS A 93 -4.42 -0.65 -5.55
C LYS A 93 -3.63 -1.66 -4.72
N ILE A 94 -4.24 -2.79 -4.37
CA ILE A 94 -3.57 -3.83 -3.57
C ILE A 94 -2.36 -4.39 -4.32
N TYR A 95 -2.47 -4.63 -5.63
CA TYR A 95 -1.35 -5.11 -6.44
C TYR A 95 -0.21 -4.10 -6.53
N LEU A 96 -0.51 -2.81 -6.72
CA LEU A 96 0.51 -1.75 -6.73
C LEU A 96 1.19 -1.63 -5.35
N ASP A 97 0.43 -1.73 -4.25
CA ASP A 97 1.01 -1.74 -2.89
C ASP A 97 1.96 -2.93 -2.68
N ILE A 98 1.60 -4.12 -3.19
CA ILE A 98 2.45 -5.33 -3.16
C ILE A 98 3.71 -5.11 -3.98
N ALA A 99 3.59 -4.65 -5.23
CA ALA A 99 4.72 -4.45 -6.14
C ALA A 99 5.72 -3.42 -5.60
N SER A 100 5.21 -2.33 -5.01
CA SER A 100 6.06 -1.33 -4.34
C SER A 100 6.77 -1.92 -3.12
N SER A 101 6.04 -2.61 -2.24
CA SER A 101 6.65 -3.23 -1.04
C SER A 101 7.68 -4.31 -1.40
N ALA A 102 7.44 -5.07 -2.47
CA ALA A 102 8.37 -6.08 -2.97
C ALA A 102 9.64 -5.44 -3.56
N SER A 103 9.49 -4.36 -4.34
CA SER A 103 10.62 -3.61 -4.87
C SER A 103 11.50 -3.07 -3.74
N PHE A 104 10.87 -2.47 -2.73
CA PHE A 104 11.55 -2.01 -1.52
C PHE A 104 12.26 -3.12 -0.75
N LEU A 105 11.65 -4.31 -0.62
CA LEU A 105 12.30 -5.47 0.00
C LEU A 105 13.53 -5.93 -0.76
N ILE A 106 13.43 -6.06 -2.09
CA ILE A 106 14.55 -6.51 -2.93
C ILE A 106 15.70 -5.51 -2.84
N GLY A 107 15.41 -4.21 -2.96
CA GLY A 107 16.42 -3.17 -2.80
C GLY A 107 17.06 -3.18 -1.41
N GLY A 108 16.25 -3.37 -0.36
CA GLY A 108 16.68 -3.37 1.03
C GLY A 108 17.50 -4.59 1.43
N ILE A 109 17.24 -5.75 0.82
CA ILE A 109 18.06 -6.95 1.00
C ILE A 109 19.37 -6.80 0.21
N ALA A 110 19.29 -6.35 -1.05
CA ALA A 110 20.46 -6.12 -1.88
C ALA A 110 21.43 -5.11 -1.26
N SER A 111 20.93 -4.08 -0.58
CA SER A 111 21.75 -3.11 0.16
C SER A 111 22.44 -3.68 1.40
N MET A 112 21.88 -4.74 2.02
CA MET A 112 22.45 -5.39 3.20
C MET A 112 23.38 -6.55 2.88
N SER A 113 23.12 -7.31 1.81
CA SER A 113 23.85 -8.54 1.51
C SER A 113 25.25 -8.33 0.94
N LEU A 114 25.60 -7.11 0.53
CA LEU A 114 26.79 -6.84 -0.30
C LEU A 114 27.73 -5.78 0.29
N PHE A 115 27.72 -5.58 1.61
CA PHE A 115 28.29 -4.46 2.39
C PHE A 115 29.71 -3.92 2.06
N GLU A 116 30.44 -4.51 1.12
CA GLU A 116 31.81 -4.13 0.76
C GLU A 116 32.01 -3.61 -0.68
N SER A 117 30.98 -3.50 -1.52
CA SER A 117 31.17 -3.15 -2.95
C SER A 117 30.38 -1.94 -3.43
N SER A 118 31.00 -1.07 -4.25
CA SER A 118 30.31 0.02 -4.97
C SER A 118 29.18 -0.49 -5.90
N VAL A 119 29.19 -1.78 -6.24
CA VAL A 119 28.14 -2.49 -6.99
C VAL A 119 26.80 -2.52 -6.23
N ILE A 120 26.80 -2.41 -4.89
CA ILE A 120 25.59 -2.40 -4.06
C ILE A 120 24.59 -1.33 -4.53
N TYR A 121 25.09 -0.10 -4.72
CA TYR A 121 24.27 1.05 -5.06
C TYR A 121 23.63 0.92 -6.43
N PHE A 122 24.34 0.27 -7.36
CA PHE A 122 23.85 0.03 -8.71
C PHE A 122 22.66 -0.94 -8.72
N VAL A 123 22.65 -1.91 -7.82
CA VAL A 123 21.59 -2.92 -7.76
C VAL A 123 20.43 -2.46 -6.88
N SER A 124 20.66 -1.87 -5.70
CA SER A 124 19.58 -1.52 -4.76
C SER A 124 18.78 -0.28 -5.17
N THR A 125 19.46 0.76 -5.66
CA THR A 125 18.85 2.08 -5.96
C THR A 125 17.73 2.00 -7.00
N PRO A 126 17.86 1.26 -8.13
CA PRO A 126 16.78 1.13 -9.10
C PRO A 126 15.50 0.52 -8.51
N PHE A 127 15.62 -0.46 -7.61
CA PHE A 127 14.46 -1.05 -6.94
C PHE A 127 13.78 -0.08 -5.98
N PHE A 128 14.55 0.77 -5.28
CA PHE A 128 13.98 1.83 -4.46
C PHE A 128 13.25 2.88 -5.30
N ILE A 129 13.86 3.34 -6.40
CA ILE A 129 13.23 4.28 -7.33
C ILE A 129 11.93 3.68 -7.87
N LEU A 130 11.98 2.43 -8.33
CA LEU A 130 10.79 1.74 -8.85
C LEU A 130 9.69 1.63 -7.80
N GLY A 131 10.04 1.25 -6.57
CA GLY A 131 9.10 1.18 -5.44
C GLY A 131 8.43 2.53 -5.15
N CYS A 132 9.20 3.63 -5.18
CA CYS A 132 8.69 4.99 -5.01
C CYS A 132 7.76 5.41 -6.16
N VAL A 133 8.13 5.13 -7.41
CA VAL A 133 7.31 5.46 -8.60
C VAL A 133 5.97 4.73 -8.54
N ILE A 134 5.98 3.43 -8.23
CA ILE A 134 4.74 2.63 -8.09
C ILE A 134 3.85 3.20 -6.97
N MET A 135 4.44 3.58 -5.83
CA MET A 135 3.71 4.17 -4.71
C MET A 135 3.08 5.51 -5.10
N ALA A 136 3.83 6.39 -5.75
CA ALA A 136 3.34 7.68 -6.22
C ALA A 136 2.19 7.51 -7.22
N ALA A 137 2.33 6.60 -8.19
CA ALA A 137 1.27 6.28 -9.15
C ALA A 137 -0.01 5.79 -8.44
N ASN A 138 0.13 4.94 -7.43
CA ASN A 138 -0.99 4.45 -6.63
C ASN A 138 -1.67 5.57 -5.82
N ILE A 139 -0.91 6.50 -5.23
CA ILE A 139 -1.46 7.68 -4.54
C ILE A 139 -2.26 8.54 -5.51
N VAL A 140 -1.68 8.90 -6.65
CA VAL A 140 -2.35 9.70 -7.69
C VAL A 140 -3.63 9.01 -8.16
N GLN A 141 -3.58 7.70 -8.44
CA GLN A 141 -4.76 6.94 -8.84
C GLN A 141 -5.86 6.97 -7.78
N THR A 142 -5.50 6.92 -6.50
CA THR A 142 -6.48 7.02 -5.40
C THR A 142 -7.10 8.41 -5.29
N MET A 143 -6.30 9.46 -5.39
CA MET A 143 -6.78 10.85 -5.39
C MET A 143 -7.71 11.15 -6.55
N ILE A 144 -7.52 10.52 -7.71
CA ILE A 144 -8.41 10.69 -8.88
C ILE A 144 -9.70 9.85 -8.72
N SER A 145 -9.59 8.65 -8.15
CA SER A 145 -10.73 7.73 -8.04
C SER A 145 -11.69 8.08 -6.92
N GLU A 146 -11.21 8.64 -5.81
CA GLU A 146 -12.02 8.95 -4.62
C GLU A 146 -13.09 10.04 -4.87
N PRO A 147 -12.77 11.17 -5.55
CA PRO A 147 -13.74 12.21 -5.91
C PRO A 147 -14.80 11.71 -6.91
N GLN A 148 -14.40 10.93 -7.91
CA GLN A 148 -15.33 10.37 -8.91
C GLN A 148 -16.39 9.47 -8.27
N THR A 149 -16.02 8.74 -7.20
CA THR A 149 -16.95 7.84 -6.51
C THR A 149 -17.92 8.60 -5.62
N LYS A 150 -17.49 9.70 -4.99
CA LYS A 150 -18.36 10.59 -4.20
C LYS A 150 -19.35 11.34 -5.08
N ASN A 151 -18.88 11.95 -6.17
CA ASN A 151 -19.73 12.68 -7.11
C ASN A 151 -20.79 11.78 -7.75
N ALA A 152 -20.44 10.53 -8.08
CA ALA A 152 -21.39 9.56 -8.61
C ALA A 152 -22.47 9.18 -7.59
N LEU A 153 -22.09 9.00 -6.31
CA LEU A 153 -23.02 8.65 -5.23
C LEU A 153 -23.98 9.80 -4.88
N GLU A 154 -23.47 11.04 -4.83
CA GLU A 154 -24.27 12.24 -4.60
C GLU A 154 -25.27 12.48 -5.75
N ASN A 155 -24.83 12.33 -7.00
CA ASN A 155 -25.71 12.43 -8.15
C ASN A 155 -26.81 11.36 -8.14
N LEU A 156 -26.48 10.11 -7.77
CA LEU A 156 -27.47 9.03 -7.64
C LEU A 156 -28.50 9.31 -6.53
N SER A 157 -28.03 9.81 -5.38
CA SER A 157 -28.90 10.18 -4.25
C SER A 157 -29.83 11.33 -4.62
N SER A 158 -29.33 12.36 -5.32
CA SER A 158 -30.14 13.50 -5.76
C SER A 158 -31.21 13.10 -6.79
N ASN A 159 -30.88 12.17 -7.70
CA ASN A 159 -31.83 11.69 -8.71
C ASN A 159 -32.90 10.78 -8.08
N THR A 160 -32.54 9.96 -7.10
CA THR A 160 -33.53 9.14 -6.37
C THR A 160 -34.52 10.02 -5.60
N ALA A 161 -34.04 11.12 -4.99
CA ALA A 161 -34.89 12.08 -4.28
C ALA A 161 -35.83 12.85 -5.22
N ARG A 162 -35.41 13.14 -6.46
CA ARG A 162 -36.27 13.81 -7.47
C ARG A 162 -37.34 12.91 -8.07
N VAL A 163 -37.15 11.60 -8.10
CA VAL A 163 -38.12 10.64 -8.66
C VAL A 163 -39.22 10.28 -7.64
N GLN A 164 -39.00 10.58 -6.35
CA GLN A 164 -39.97 10.33 -5.27
C GLN A 164 -40.79 11.56 -4.84
N ALA A 165 -40.55 12.73 -5.44
CA ALA A 165 -41.28 13.98 -5.21
C ALA A 165 -42.25 14.24 -6.36
#